data_AF-A0A9X1LDI1-F1
#
_entry.id   AF-A0A9X1LDI1-F1
#
_cell.length_a   1.000
_cell.length_b   1.000
_cell.length_c   1.000
_cell.angle_alpha   90.00
_cell.angle_beta   90.00
_cell.angle_gamma   90.00
#
_symmetry.space_group_name_H-M   'P 1'
#
loop_
_entity.id
_entity.type
_entity.pdbx_description
1 polymer ?
#
loop_
_entity_poly.entity_id
_entity_poly.type
_entity_poly.pdbx_seq_one_letter_code
_entity_poly.pdbx_strand_id
1 'polypeptide(L)'
;MSTTTLHRGLGLQRTLRLLCWPAALWIAYELLWYEQFKLTGNEGSVYLFTILSDWLGTPGGEKPFRLFVALIEIVAAVLVLIPRSQALGGLLTVGIMSGAIFFHTVSPLGIDPYGDGGVLFKEACFTFLMGLLIAWVRRDELLALARRIAGRLRPAAA
;
A
#
# COMPACT_ATOMS: atom_id res chain seq x y z
N MET A 1 -35.26 -17.15 4.11
CA MET A 1 -33.86 -17.16 3.68
C MET A 1 -33.25 -18.48 4.14
N SER A 2 -32.96 -19.41 3.22
CA SER A 2 -32.67 -20.81 3.56
C SER A 2 -31.25 -21.01 4.13
N THR A 3 -31.10 -21.93 5.09
CA THR A 3 -29.85 -22.31 5.78
C THR A 3 -28.69 -22.65 4.85
N THR A 4 -28.98 -23.21 3.67
CA THR A 4 -28.00 -23.54 2.62
C THR A 4 -27.33 -22.31 2.01
N THR A 5 -28.05 -21.19 1.86
CA THR A 5 -27.51 -19.94 1.30
C THR A 5 -26.57 -19.26 2.28
N LEU A 6 -26.87 -19.36 3.58
CA LEU A 6 -26.05 -18.82 4.67
C LEU A 6 -24.70 -19.56 4.78
N HIS A 7 -24.73 -20.89 4.71
CA HIS A 7 -23.52 -21.72 4.84
C HIS A 7 -22.55 -21.55 3.64
N ARG A 8 -23.10 -21.35 2.42
CA ARG A 8 -22.32 -21.08 1.21
C ARG A 8 -21.64 -19.71 1.26
N GLY A 9 -22.31 -18.70 1.84
CA GLY A 9 -21.75 -17.37 2.07
C GLY A 9 -20.60 -17.35 3.09
N LEU A 10 -20.73 -18.10 4.18
CA LEU A 10 -19.67 -18.22 5.21
C LEU A 10 -18.42 -18.95 4.69
N GLY A 11 -18.59 -19.97 3.84
CA GLY A 11 -17.48 -20.69 3.21
C GLY A 11 -16.66 -19.79 2.27
N LEU A 12 -17.33 -19.09 1.34
CA LEU A 12 -16.68 -18.15 0.41
C LEU A 12 -15.91 -17.05 1.15
N GLN A 13 -16.50 -16.47 2.19
CA GLN A 13 -15.86 -15.42 3.00
C GLN A 13 -14.59 -15.90 3.70
N ARG A 14 -14.59 -17.14 4.23
CA ARG A 14 -13.38 -17.75 4.80
C ARG A 14 -12.32 -17.95 3.74
N THR A 15 -12.68 -18.49 2.57
CA THR A 15 -11.75 -18.68 1.45
C THR A 15 -11.15 -17.36 0.99
N LEU A 16 -11.94 -16.30 0.81
CA LEU A 16 -11.46 -14.97 0.43
C LEU A 16 -10.47 -14.39 1.46
N ARG A 17 -10.75 -14.57 2.76
CA ARG A 17 -9.82 -14.14 3.82
C ARG A 17 -8.52 -14.95 3.84
N LEU A 18 -8.55 -16.21 3.42
CA LEU A 18 -7.33 -17.01 3.25
C LEU A 18 -6.52 -16.53 2.03
N LEU A 19 -7.20 -16.12 0.94
CA LEU A 19 -6.54 -15.54 -0.23
C LEU A 19 -5.84 -14.19 0.07
N CYS A 20 -6.21 -13.49 1.14
CA CYS A 20 -5.48 -12.32 1.60
C CYS A 20 -4.06 -12.64 2.09
N TRP A 21 -3.76 -13.87 2.50
CA TRP A 21 -2.43 -14.21 3.03
C TRP A 21 -1.34 -14.23 1.97
N PRO A 22 -1.51 -14.90 0.81
CA PRO A 22 -0.57 -14.77 -0.31
C PRO A 22 -0.36 -13.32 -0.74
N ALA A 23 -1.43 -12.53 -0.83
CA ALA A 23 -1.36 -11.11 -1.14
C ALA A 23 -0.57 -10.32 -0.07
N ALA A 24 -0.80 -10.60 1.22
CA ALA A 24 -0.09 -9.95 2.32
C ALA A 24 1.40 -10.31 2.36
N LEU A 25 1.73 -11.57 2.09
CA LEU A 25 3.12 -12.03 2.01
C LEU A 25 3.84 -11.39 0.83
N TRP A 26 3.18 -11.28 -0.33
CA TRP A 26 3.72 -10.54 -1.47
C TRP A 26 3.99 -9.08 -1.13
N ILE A 27 2.99 -8.36 -0.58
CA ILE A 27 3.15 -6.96 -0.19
C ILE A 27 4.30 -6.79 0.81
N ALA A 28 4.37 -7.64 1.83
CA ALA A 28 5.44 -7.55 2.83
C ALA A 28 6.82 -7.82 2.21
N TYR A 29 6.94 -8.84 1.36
CA TYR A 29 8.17 -9.12 0.63
C TYR A 29 8.60 -7.93 -0.22
N GLU A 30 7.70 -7.45 -1.09
CA GLU A 30 7.97 -6.39 -2.04
C GLU A 30 8.40 -5.09 -1.34
N LEU A 31 7.60 -4.62 -0.38
CA LEU A 31 7.87 -3.38 0.33
C LEU A 31 9.19 -3.47 1.11
N LEU A 32 9.46 -4.59 1.78
CA LEU A 32 10.71 -4.77 2.55
C LEU A 32 11.94 -4.99 1.65
N TRP A 33 11.76 -5.61 0.49
CA TRP A 33 12.86 -5.85 -0.46
C TRP A 33 13.48 -4.54 -0.93
N TYR A 34 12.67 -3.53 -1.25
CA TYR A 34 13.16 -2.26 -1.75
C TYR A 34 13.80 -1.35 -0.69
N GLU A 35 13.60 -1.64 0.61
CA GLU A 35 14.21 -0.88 1.70
C GLU A 35 15.74 -0.96 1.70
N GLN A 36 16.32 -2.05 1.18
CA GLN A 36 17.78 -2.13 1.06
C GLN A 36 18.35 -1.03 0.14
N PHE A 37 17.56 -0.52 -0.81
CA PHE A 37 17.95 0.60 -1.68
C PHE A 37 17.55 1.94 -1.04
N LYS A 38 16.32 2.02 -0.50
CA LYS A 38 15.78 3.26 0.06
C LYS A 38 16.42 3.67 1.37
N LEU A 39 16.80 2.74 2.26
CA LEU A 39 17.41 3.10 3.55
C LEU A 39 18.91 3.40 3.41
N THR A 40 19.60 2.67 2.54
CA THR A 40 21.06 2.83 2.35
C THR A 40 21.43 4.00 1.45
N GLY A 41 20.48 4.53 0.67
CA GLY A 41 20.74 5.60 -0.29
C GLY A 41 21.51 5.10 -1.51
N ASN A 42 21.15 3.93 -2.02
CA ASN A 42 21.66 3.42 -3.28
C ASN A 42 21.45 4.47 -4.40
N GLU A 43 22.43 4.60 -5.30
CA GLU A 43 22.45 5.64 -6.34
C GLU A 43 21.18 5.65 -7.21
N GLY A 44 20.66 4.47 -7.57
CA GLY A 44 19.41 4.36 -8.33
C GLY A 44 18.22 4.92 -7.57
N SER A 45 18.15 4.65 -6.26
CA SER A 45 17.09 5.19 -5.41
C SER A 45 17.22 6.71 -5.26
N VAL A 46 18.43 7.22 -5.04
CA VAL A 46 18.69 8.67 -4.91
C VAL A 46 18.31 9.40 -6.21
N TYR A 47 18.64 8.82 -7.36
CA TYR A 47 18.28 9.34 -8.67
C TYR A 47 16.76 9.51 -8.83
N LEU A 48 15.97 8.47 -8.54
CA LEU A 48 14.50 8.54 -8.65
C LEU A 48 13.89 9.61 -7.73
N PHE A 49 14.32 9.63 -6.47
CA PHE A 49 13.77 10.57 -5.50
C PHE A 49 14.25 12.01 -5.73
N THR A 50 15.39 12.21 -6.40
CA THR A 50 15.84 13.55 -6.84
C THR A 50 14.95 14.06 -7.96
N ILE A 51 14.68 13.24 -8.99
CA ILE A 51 13.71 13.60 -10.05
C ILE A 51 12.36 13.99 -9.44
N LEU A 52 11.89 13.18 -8.48
CA LEU A 52 10.62 13.43 -7.80
C LEU A 52 10.65 14.73 -6.99
N SER A 53 11.68 14.94 -6.15
CA SER A 53 11.75 16.14 -5.30
C SER A 53 11.89 17.41 -6.11
N ASP A 54 12.64 17.36 -7.21
CA ASP A 54 12.83 18.50 -8.12
C ASP A 54 11.52 18.82 -8.86
N TRP A 55 10.82 17.80 -9.35
CA TRP A 55 9.52 17.97 -10.00
C TRP A 55 8.45 18.51 -9.04
N LEU A 56 8.50 18.13 -7.77
CA LEU A 56 7.63 18.67 -6.71
C LEU A 56 7.98 20.10 -6.29
N GLY A 57 9.02 20.72 -6.87
CA GLY A 57 9.45 22.08 -6.55
C GLY A 57 10.23 22.17 -5.23
N THR A 58 10.85 21.07 -4.80
CA THR A 58 11.65 20.99 -3.57
C THR A 58 13.08 20.46 -3.83
N PRO A 59 13.93 21.19 -4.59
CA PRO A 59 15.28 20.74 -4.88
C PRO A 59 16.09 20.45 -3.62
N GLY A 60 16.80 19.32 -3.60
CA GLY A 60 17.53 18.83 -2.43
C GLY A 60 16.67 18.15 -1.35
N GLY A 61 15.35 18.05 -1.56
CA GLY A 61 14.42 17.36 -0.67
C GLY A 61 14.46 15.83 -0.74
N GLU A 62 15.19 15.24 -1.69
CA GLU A 62 15.31 13.81 -1.97
C GLU A 62 15.31 12.93 -0.70
N LYS A 63 16.29 13.14 0.19
CA LYS A 63 16.54 12.24 1.32
C LYS A 63 15.36 12.19 2.29
N PRO A 64 14.81 13.34 2.76
CA PRO A 64 13.55 13.35 3.51
C PRO A 64 12.41 12.62 2.80
N PHE A 65 12.19 12.83 1.50
CA PHE A 65 11.11 12.15 0.75
C PHE A 65 11.33 10.65 0.68
N ARG A 66 12.54 10.20 0.33
CA ARG A 66 12.90 8.78 0.26
C ARG A 66 12.70 8.07 1.59
N LEU A 67 13.21 8.66 2.68
CA LEU A 67 13.11 8.08 4.02
C LEU A 67 11.67 8.11 4.57
N PHE A 68 10.87 9.10 4.18
CA PHE A 68 9.45 9.12 4.51
C PHE A 68 8.71 7.96 3.83
N VAL A 69 8.93 7.74 2.53
CA VAL A 69 8.32 6.62 1.78
C VAL A 69 8.75 5.27 2.35
N ALA A 70 10.05 5.08 2.60
CA ALA A 70 10.59 3.90 3.27
C ALA A 70 9.88 3.60 4.60
N LEU A 71 9.71 4.61 5.46
CA LEU A 71 9.06 4.45 6.75
C LEU A 71 7.60 3.99 6.61
N ILE A 72 6.82 4.61 5.72
CA ILE A 72 5.40 4.24 5.55
C ILE A 72 5.25 2.87 4.88
N GLU A 73 6.19 2.46 4.02
CA GLU A 73 6.24 1.13 3.40
C GLU A 73 6.52 0.04 4.44
N ILE A 74 7.47 0.26 5.35
CA ILE A 74 7.73 -0.65 6.48
C ILE A 74 6.48 -0.78 7.37
N VAL A 75 5.81 0.33 7.68
CA VAL A 75 4.56 0.31 8.45
C VAL A 75 3.49 -0.51 7.70
N ALA A 76 3.30 -0.29 6.40
CA ALA A 76 2.35 -1.05 5.60
C ALA A 76 2.66 -2.55 5.61
N ALA A 77 3.93 -2.93 5.42
CA ALA A 77 4.41 -4.31 5.43
C ALA A 77 4.12 -5.01 6.77
N VAL A 78 4.34 -4.34 7.90
CA VAL A 78 4.01 -4.89 9.23
C VAL A 78 2.50 -5.02 9.40
N LEU A 79 1.73 -4.00 9.02
CA LEU A 79 0.27 -3.99 9.21
C LEU A 79 -0.43 -5.10 8.41
N VAL A 80 0.01 -5.41 7.19
CA VAL A 80 -0.59 -6.49 6.37
C VAL A 80 -0.38 -7.90 6.95
N LEU A 81 0.65 -8.10 7.77
CA LEU A 81 0.96 -9.41 8.38
C LEU A 81 0.19 -9.67 9.68
N ILE A 82 -0.36 -8.62 10.31
CA ILE A 82 -1.10 -8.74 11.56
C ILE A 82 -2.61 -8.83 11.26
N PRO A 83 -3.30 -9.95 11.59
CA PRO A 83 -4.70 -10.17 11.18
C PRO A 83 -5.69 -9.08 11.60
N ARG A 84 -5.42 -8.38 12.71
CA ARG A 84 -6.24 -7.30 13.26
C ARG A 84 -6.07 -5.96 12.54
N SER A 85 -4.94 -5.75 11.87
CA SER A 85 -4.62 -4.54 11.11
C SER A 85 -4.47 -4.77 9.62
N GLN A 86 -4.62 -6.01 9.15
CA GLN A 86 -4.39 -6.38 7.75
C GLN A 86 -5.21 -5.52 6.77
N ALA A 87 -6.44 -5.15 7.14
CA ALA A 87 -7.26 -4.24 6.35
C ALA A 87 -6.62 -2.84 6.19
N LEU A 88 -6.07 -2.28 7.27
CA LEU A 88 -5.36 -0.99 7.26
C LEU A 88 -4.06 -1.09 6.49
N GLY A 89 -3.31 -2.19 6.63
CA GLY A 89 -2.10 -2.43 5.84
C GLY A 89 -2.40 -2.42 4.35
N GLY A 90 -3.44 -3.16 3.93
CA GLY A 90 -3.86 -3.18 2.52
C GLY A 90 -4.27 -1.80 2.00
N LEU A 91 -5.03 -1.04 2.79
CA LEU A 91 -5.40 0.34 2.44
C LEU A 91 -4.18 1.26 2.32
N LEU A 92 -3.22 1.16 3.25
CA LEU A 92 -2.00 1.94 3.21
C LEU A 92 -1.14 1.59 1.98
N THR A 93 -1.01 0.30 1.66
CA THR A 93 -0.36 -0.16 0.42
C THR A 93 -1.01 0.43 -0.82
N VAL A 94 -2.35 0.44 -0.91
CA VAL A 94 -3.08 1.10 -2.01
C VAL A 94 -2.68 2.58 -2.12
N GLY A 95 -2.63 3.30 -1.00
CA GLY A 95 -2.23 4.71 -0.99
C GLY A 95 -0.80 4.94 -1.48
N ILE A 96 0.16 4.16 -0.98
CA ILE A 96 1.58 4.27 -1.37
C ILE A 96 1.76 3.95 -2.86
N MET A 97 1.21 2.81 -3.32
CA MET A 97 1.34 2.39 -4.71
C MET A 97 0.58 3.33 -5.68
N SER A 98 -0.52 3.94 -5.24
CA SER A 98 -1.18 5.00 -6.02
C SER A 98 -0.23 6.17 -6.28
N GLY A 99 0.52 6.59 -5.26
CA GLY A 99 1.55 7.62 -5.40
C GLY A 99 2.65 7.21 -6.38
N ALA A 100 3.20 6.00 -6.22
CA ALA A 100 4.21 5.47 -7.14
C ALA A 100 3.72 5.45 -8.59
N ILE A 101 2.55 4.84 -8.85
CA ILE A 101 1.93 4.77 -10.18
C ILE A 101 1.69 6.18 -10.75
N PHE A 102 1.14 7.10 -9.94
CA PHE A 102 0.90 8.48 -10.34
C PHE A 102 2.21 9.17 -10.76
N PHE A 103 3.27 9.09 -9.96
CA PHE A 103 4.54 9.75 -10.30
C PHE A 103 5.22 9.12 -11.51
N HIS A 104 5.17 7.80 -11.67
CA HIS A 104 5.66 7.14 -12.89
C HIS A 104 4.90 7.54 -14.16
N THR A 105 3.63 7.96 -14.04
CA THR A 105 2.78 8.28 -15.20
C THR A 105 2.68 9.77 -15.52
N VAL A 106 2.77 10.64 -14.51
CA VAL A 106 2.52 12.09 -14.66
C VAL A 106 3.79 12.93 -14.51
N SER A 107 4.85 12.39 -13.89
CA SER A 107 6.12 13.12 -13.70
C SER A 107 7.20 12.66 -14.70
N PRO A 108 8.31 13.41 -14.83
CA PRO A 108 9.48 13.03 -15.63
C PRO A 108 10.15 11.72 -15.21
N LEU A 109 9.74 11.11 -14.09
CA LEU A 109 10.23 9.79 -13.67
C LEU A 109 10.01 8.73 -14.75
N GLY A 110 8.87 8.80 -15.46
CA GLY A 110 8.51 7.87 -16.53
C GLY A 110 8.24 6.43 -16.04
N ILE A 111 7.73 5.58 -16.93
CA ILE A 111 7.38 4.18 -16.61
C ILE A 111 8.61 3.28 -16.47
N ASP A 112 9.66 3.56 -17.25
CA ASP A 112 10.88 2.74 -17.32
C ASP A 112 12.13 3.60 -17.11
N PRO A 113 12.36 4.12 -15.88
CA PRO A 113 13.47 5.04 -15.60
C PRO A 113 14.85 4.40 -15.77
N TYR A 114 14.94 3.06 -15.77
CA TYR A 114 16.21 2.33 -15.87
C TYR A 114 16.40 1.60 -17.20
N GLY A 115 15.39 1.59 -18.08
CA GLY A 115 15.45 0.81 -19.32
C GLY A 115 15.42 -0.71 -19.07
N ASP A 116 14.80 -1.15 -17.96
CA ASP A 116 14.70 -2.56 -17.54
C ASP A 116 13.37 -3.21 -17.96
N GLY A 117 12.59 -2.53 -18.80
CA GLY A 117 11.26 -2.96 -19.20
C GLY A 117 10.19 -2.61 -18.17
N GLY A 118 10.43 -1.57 -17.36
CA GLY A 118 9.46 -1.01 -16.40
C GLY A 118 9.16 -1.93 -15.23
N VAL A 119 10.18 -2.62 -14.70
CA VAL A 119 10.03 -3.60 -13.59
C VAL A 119 9.33 -2.97 -12.40
N LEU A 120 9.87 -1.84 -11.91
CA LEU A 120 9.29 -1.10 -10.77
C LEU A 120 7.81 -0.74 -10.98
N PHE A 121 7.46 -0.29 -12.19
CA PHE A 121 6.08 0.10 -12.49
C PHE A 121 5.13 -1.10 -12.48
N LYS A 122 5.54 -2.22 -13.09
CA LYS A 122 4.74 -3.46 -13.12
C LYS A 122 4.54 -3.99 -11.70
N GLU A 123 5.58 -3.99 -10.89
CA GLU A 123 5.51 -4.42 -9.49
C GLU A 123 4.63 -3.49 -8.66
N ALA A 124 4.74 -2.17 -8.85
CA ALA A 124 3.85 -1.20 -8.20
C ALA A 124 2.36 -1.45 -8.56
N CYS A 125 2.04 -1.72 -9.84
CA CYS A 125 0.69 -2.07 -10.26
C CYS A 125 0.21 -3.39 -9.64
N PHE A 126 1.06 -4.42 -9.62
CA PHE A 126 0.68 -5.72 -9.05
C PHE A 126 0.46 -5.61 -7.54
N THR A 127 1.34 -4.92 -6.83
CA THR A 127 1.24 -4.66 -5.38
C THR A 127 0.04 -3.78 -5.05
N PHE A 128 -0.30 -2.81 -5.90
CA PHE A 128 -1.55 -2.04 -5.79
C PHE A 128 -2.77 -2.95 -5.84
N LEU A 129 -2.83 -3.89 -6.80
CA LEU A 129 -3.94 -4.84 -6.91
C LEU A 129 -4.02 -5.78 -5.70
N MET A 130 -2.88 -6.21 -5.15
CA MET A 130 -2.85 -7.01 -3.92
C MET A 130 -3.37 -6.21 -2.71
N GLY A 131 -2.96 -4.96 -2.56
CA GLY A 131 -3.46 -4.06 -1.53
C GLY A 131 -4.97 -3.83 -1.67
N LEU A 132 -5.44 -3.63 -2.90
CA LEU A 132 -6.85 -3.43 -3.22
C LEU A 132 -7.68 -4.68 -2.91
N LEU A 133 -7.16 -5.88 -3.22
CA LEU A 133 -7.79 -7.15 -2.86
C LEU A 133 -7.99 -7.24 -1.33
N ILE A 134 -6.95 -6.97 -0.54
CA ILE A 134 -7.03 -7.01 0.93
C ILE A 134 -8.04 -5.98 1.44
N ALA A 135 -7.94 -4.73 0.98
CA ALA A 135 -8.82 -3.64 1.39
C ALA A 135 -10.28 -3.94 1.04
N TRP A 136 -10.55 -4.54 -0.12
CA TRP A 136 -11.89 -4.91 -0.55
C TRP A 136 -12.47 -6.09 0.24
N VAL A 137 -11.70 -7.17 0.42
CA VAL A 137 -12.14 -8.36 1.17
C VAL A 137 -12.40 -8.01 2.64
N ARG A 138 -11.59 -7.12 3.22
CA ARG A 138 -11.71 -6.70 4.63
C ARG A 138 -12.36 -5.32 4.82
N ARG A 139 -13.09 -4.81 3.84
CA ARG A 139 -13.72 -3.47 3.87
C ARG A 139 -14.63 -3.24 5.08
N ASP A 140 -15.28 -4.28 5.60
CA ASP A 140 -16.14 -4.16 6.79
C ASP A 140 -15.33 -3.78 8.05
N GLU A 141 -14.06 -4.22 8.14
CA GLU A 141 -13.14 -3.83 9.22
C GLU A 141 -12.77 -2.35 9.11
N LEU A 142 -12.52 -1.86 7.88
CA LEU A 142 -12.24 -0.44 7.61
C LEU A 142 -13.45 0.43 7.94
N LEU A 143 -14.65 0.03 7.49
CA LEU A 143 -15.89 0.76 7.76
C LEU A 143 -16.22 0.77 9.26
N ALA A 144 -16.00 -0.35 9.96
CA ALA A 144 -16.18 -0.41 11.40
C ALA A 144 -15.23 0.55 12.13
N LEU A 145 -13.96 0.62 11.71
CA LEU A 145 -13.00 1.57 12.26
C LEU A 145 -13.42 3.02 11.99
N ALA A 146 -13.81 3.34 10.75
CA ALA A 146 -14.27 4.67 10.37
C ALA A 146 -15.47 5.12 11.22
N ARG A 147 -16.46 4.23 11.43
CA ARG A 147 -17.62 4.51 12.31
C ARG A 147 -17.22 4.75 13.76
N ARG A 148 -16.25 3.99 14.29
CA ARG A 148 -15.74 4.18 15.66
C ARG A 148 -15.06 5.54 15.82
N ILE A 149 -14.26 5.95 14.83
CA ILE A 149 -13.60 7.27 14.83
C ILE A 149 -14.65 8.38 14.74
N ALA A 150 -15.57 8.30 13.76
CA ALA A 150 -16.64 9.29 13.60
C ALA A 150 -17.54 9.41 14.85
N GLY A 151 -17.86 8.28 15.51
CA GLY A 151 -18.64 8.28 16.75
C GLY A 151 -17.92 8.97 17.92
N ARG A 152 -16.59 8.89 17.99
CA ARG A 152 -15.78 9.60 19.00
C ARG A 152 -15.63 11.10 18.72
N LEU A 153 -15.70 11.49 17.44
CA LEU A 153 -15.58 12.88 17.02
C LEU A 153 -16.91 13.65 17.06
N ARG A 154 -18.03 12.99 17.32
CA ARG A 154 -19.30 13.67 17.56
C ARG A 154 -19.19 14.48 18.86
N PRO A 155 -19.35 15.82 18.83
CA PRO A 155 -19.37 16.60 20.06
C PRO A 155 -20.51 16.10 20.94
N ALA A 156 -20.26 15.98 22.25
CA ALA A 156 -21.34 15.74 23.20
C ALA A 156 -22.36 16.86 23.00
N ALA A 157 -23.62 16.52 22.74
CA ALA A 157 -24.68 17.50 22.61
C ALA A 157 -24.69 18.35 23.90
N ALA A 158 -24.40 19.64 23.76
CA ALA A 158 -24.49 20.63 24.81
C ALA A 158 -25.95 21.09 24.97
#